data_AF-A0A7J7JJS6-F1
#
_entry.id   AF-A0A7J7JJS6-F1
#
_cell.length_a   1.000
_cell.length_b   1.000
_cell.length_c   1.000
_cell.angle_alpha   90.00
_cell.angle_beta   90.00
_cell.angle_gamma   90.00
#
_symmetry.space_group_name_H-M   'P 1'
#
loop_
_entity.id
_entity.type
_entity.pdbx_description
1 polymer ?
#
loop_
_entity_poly.entity_id
_entity_poly.type
_entity_poly.pdbx_seq_one_letter_code
_entity_poly.pdbx_strand_id
1 'polypeptide(L)'
;MKFCLRAGVKLENHVQEMYLVSSSGRCLQLCIQTEFCLSVNYNNVTRVCQLNDVTDLGDSPLTSDSEFRFYTSVDCAGLAVYTLFSNMHHYVYPSLIAEG
;
A
#
# COMPACT_ATOMS: atom_id res chain seq x y z
N MET A 1 11.60 -0.69 -5.94
CA MET A 1 10.27 -0.21 -5.54
C MET A 1 10.28 0.04 -4.04
N LYS A 2 9.71 1.15 -3.56
CA LYS A 2 9.47 1.39 -2.13
C LYS A 2 7.97 1.32 -1.89
N PHE A 3 7.56 0.85 -0.71
CA PHE A 3 6.15 0.74 -0.35
C PHE A 3 5.80 1.52 0.91
N CYS A 4 4.59 2.06 0.95
CA CYS A 4 4.03 2.77 2.08
C CYS A 4 2.92 1.95 2.72
N LEU A 5 2.95 1.82 4.05
CA LEU A 5 1.98 1.05 4.82
C LEU A 5 0.79 1.92 5.25
N ARG A 6 -0.43 1.41 5.03
CA ARG A 6 -1.65 1.85 5.71
C ARG A 6 -2.26 0.67 6.45
N ALA A 7 -2.24 0.75 7.78
CA ALA A 7 -2.76 -0.31 8.64
C ALA A 7 -4.28 -0.22 8.77
N GLY A 8 -4.94 -1.37 8.89
CA GLY A 8 -6.37 -1.46 9.14
C GLY A 8 -7.25 -1.15 7.94
N VAL A 9 -6.68 -1.21 6.74
CA VAL A 9 -7.39 -1.00 5.48
C VAL A 9 -6.92 -1.98 4.42
N LYS A 10 -7.75 -2.18 3.41
CA LYS A 10 -7.44 -2.94 2.19
C LYS A 10 -8.07 -2.29 0.98
N LEU A 11 -7.57 -2.63 -0.19
CA LEU A 11 -8.16 -2.30 -1.46
C LEU A 11 -9.05 -3.44 -1.95
N GLU A 12 -10.26 -3.14 -2.43
CA GLU A 12 -11.18 -4.14 -2.96
C GLU A 12 -11.26 -4.09 -4.49
N ASN A 13 -11.69 -5.20 -5.11
CA ASN A 13 -11.99 -5.31 -6.55
C ASN A 13 -10.81 -5.13 -7.53
N HIS A 14 -9.58 -5.00 -7.02
CA HIS A 14 -8.36 -4.88 -7.81
C HIS A 14 -7.37 -6.05 -7.63
N VAL A 15 -7.79 -7.09 -6.93
CA VAL A 15 -6.96 -8.27 -6.68
C VAL A 15 -6.83 -9.07 -7.97
N GLN A 16 -5.61 -9.16 -8.51
CA GLN A 16 -5.32 -10.00 -9.68
C GLN A 16 -4.82 -11.37 -9.28
N GLU A 17 -4.00 -11.43 -8.22
CA GLU A 17 -3.41 -12.67 -7.73
C GLU A 17 -3.45 -12.75 -6.21
N MET A 18 -3.52 -13.98 -5.69
CA MET A 18 -3.59 -14.27 -4.26
C MET A 18 -2.62 -15.38 -3.89
N TYR A 19 -1.89 -15.18 -2.79
CA TYR A 19 -0.88 -16.10 -2.27
C TYR A 19 -1.04 -16.30 -0.76
N LEU A 20 -0.73 -17.49 -0.27
CA LEU A 20 -0.46 -17.72 1.15
C LEU A 20 1.05 -17.57 1.37
N VAL A 21 1.45 -16.65 2.24
CA VAL A 21 2.87 -16.32 2.46
C VAL A 21 3.20 -16.16 3.94
N SER A 22 4.42 -16.49 4.34
CA SER A 22 4.81 -16.46 5.75
C SER A 22 4.88 -15.05 6.37
N SER A 23 5.03 -13.99 5.56
CA SER A 23 5.20 -12.62 6.04
C SER A 23 4.77 -11.57 5.02
N SER A 24 4.52 -10.34 5.48
CA SER A 24 4.31 -9.19 4.59
C SER A 24 5.53 -8.92 3.71
N GLY A 25 6.76 -9.10 4.23
CA GLY A 25 7.98 -8.94 3.43
C GLY A 25 8.02 -9.86 2.22
N ARG A 26 7.58 -11.13 2.36
CA ARG A 26 7.46 -12.04 1.23
C ARG A 26 6.40 -11.57 0.22
N CYS A 27 5.29 -11.05 0.72
CA CYS A 27 4.23 -10.49 -0.11
C CYS A 27 4.71 -9.30 -0.96
N LEU A 28 5.48 -8.39 -0.35
CA LEU A 28 6.10 -7.27 -1.05
C LEU A 28 7.12 -7.72 -2.10
N GLN A 29 7.90 -8.77 -1.79
CA GLN A 29 8.84 -9.34 -2.73
C GLN A 29 8.14 -9.95 -3.95
N LEU A 30 7.01 -10.65 -3.75
CA LEU A 30 6.18 -11.13 -4.87
C LEU A 30 5.70 -9.96 -5.72
N CYS A 31 5.19 -8.89 -5.10
CA CYS A 31 4.77 -7.70 -5.84
C CYS A 31 5.91 -7.07 -6.67
N ILE A 32 7.13 -7.00 -6.14
CA ILE A 32 8.30 -6.48 -6.90
C ILE A 32 8.63 -7.36 -8.11
N GLN A 33 8.39 -8.66 -8.01
CA GLN A 33 8.69 -9.65 -9.06
C GLN A 33 7.57 -9.76 -10.11
N THR A 34 6.39 -9.21 -9.81
CA THR A 34 5.19 -9.29 -10.65
C THR A 34 4.95 -7.96 -11.35
N GLU A 35 5.04 -7.96 -12.68
CA GLU A 35 5.04 -6.73 -13.50
C GLU A 35 3.83 -5.81 -13.29
N PHE A 36 2.63 -6.38 -13.10
CA PHE A 36 1.41 -5.59 -12.91
C PHE A 36 1.26 -5.02 -11.50
N CYS A 37 2.03 -5.50 -10.51
CA CYS A 37 1.70 -5.24 -9.12
C CYS A 37 2.11 -3.84 -8.68
N LEU A 38 1.12 -3.02 -8.31
CA LEU A 38 1.32 -1.65 -7.85
C LEU A 38 1.02 -1.47 -6.36
N SER A 39 0.24 -2.37 -5.77
CA SER A 39 -0.05 -2.38 -4.34
C SER A 39 -0.41 -3.78 -3.85
N VAL A 40 -0.53 -3.93 -2.52
CA VAL A 40 -0.73 -5.20 -1.85
C VAL A 40 -1.71 -5.05 -0.69
N ASN A 41 -2.63 -6.01 -0.52
CA ASN A 41 -3.28 -6.25 0.76
C ASN A 41 -2.65 -7.46 1.44
N TYR A 42 -2.23 -7.30 2.69
CA TYR A 42 -1.74 -8.41 3.50
C TYR A 42 -2.59 -8.59 4.74
N ASN A 43 -3.26 -9.73 4.89
CA ASN A 43 -3.96 -10.09 6.12
C ASN A 43 -2.97 -10.70 7.13
N ASN A 44 -2.83 -10.06 8.29
CA ASN A 44 -1.85 -10.46 9.29
C ASN A 44 -2.27 -11.70 10.11
N VAL A 45 -3.56 -12.07 10.08
CA VAL A 45 -4.12 -13.24 10.76
C VAL A 45 -4.04 -14.46 9.86
N THR A 46 -4.62 -14.38 8.66
CA THR A 46 -4.72 -15.51 7.72
C THR A 46 -3.50 -15.69 6.84
N ARG A 47 -2.57 -14.72 6.86
CA ARG A 47 -1.34 -14.74 6.04
C ARG A 47 -1.60 -14.69 4.54
N VAL A 48 -2.81 -14.26 4.15
CA VAL A 48 -3.20 -14.03 2.76
C VAL A 48 -2.55 -12.76 2.25
N CYS A 49 -1.93 -12.87 1.08
CA CYS A 49 -1.30 -11.82 0.30
C CYS A 49 -2.09 -11.64 -0.99
N GLN A 50 -2.61 -10.45 -1.23
CA GLN A 50 -3.33 -10.09 -2.45
C GLN A 50 -2.50 -9.05 -3.20
N LEU A 51 -2.17 -9.34 -4.46
CA LEU A 51 -1.48 -8.41 -5.35
C LEU A 51 -2.51 -7.63 -6.16
N ASN A 52 -2.40 -6.31 -6.17
CA ASN A 52 -3.31 -5.43 -6.90
C ASN A 52 -2.62 -4.72 -8.06
N ASP A 53 -3.37 -4.50 -9.14
CA ASP A 53 -2.91 -3.80 -10.34
C ASP A 53 -3.04 -2.27 -10.27
N VAL A 54 -3.61 -1.75 -9.18
CA VAL A 54 -3.74 -0.31 -8.96
C VAL A 54 -3.20 0.10 -7.59
N THR A 55 -3.10 1.40 -7.39
CA THR A 55 -2.81 2.02 -6.09
C THR A 55 -4.09 2.58 -5.49
N ASP A 56 -3.99 3.17 -4.31
CA ASP A 56 -5.08 3.90 -3.64
C ASP A 56 -5.31 5.33 -4.17
N LEU A 57 -4.63 5.72 -5.26
CA LEU A 57 -4.88 6.98 -5.94
C LEU A 57 -6.07 6.84 -6.91
N GLY A 58 -6.94 7.84 -6.95
CA GLY A 58 -8.12 7.87 -7.83
C GLY A 58 -9.36 7.20 -7.22
N ASP A 59 -10.18 6.57 -8.06
CA ASP A 59 -11.47 5.95 -7.69
C ASP A 59 -11.30 4.52 -7.11
N SER A 60 -10.18 4.27 -6.44
CA SER A 60 -9.82 2.97 -5.86
C SER A 60 -10.01 3.03 -4.33
N PRO A 61 -11.25 2.90 -3.81
CA PRO A 61 -11.52 3.14 -2.39
C PRO A 61 -10.89 2.08 -1.52
N LEU A 62 -10.24 2.53 -0.44
CA LEU A 62 -9.81 1.66 0.64
C LEU A 62 -11.00 1.36 1.57
N THR A 63 -11.19 0.09 1.93
CA THR A 63 -12.17 -0.34 2.93
C THR A 63 -11.48 -0.60 4.26
N SER A 64 -12.16 -0.27 5.36
CA SER A 64 -11.64 -0.51 6.71
C SER A 64 -11.73 -1.99 7.07
N ASP A 65 -10.60 -2.57 7.43
CA ASP A 65 -10.47 -3.95 7.88
C ASP A 65 -9.20 -4.09 8.73
N SER A 66 -9.36 -4.22 10.05
CA SER A 66 -8.26 -4.19 11.02
C SER A 66 -7.26 -5.34 10.86
N GLU A 67 -7.66 -6.43 10.23
CA GLU A 67 -6.77 -7.57 9.99
C GLU A 67 -5.81 -7.33 8.83
N PHE A 68 -6.13 -6.38 7.96
CA PHE A 68 -5.38 -6.08 6.76
C PHE A 68 -4.40 -4.92 6.93
N ARG A 69 -3.32 -5.04 6.17
CA ARG A 69 -2.29 -4.02 5.98
C ARG A 69 -2.15 -3.79 4.49
N PHE A 70 -2.47 -2.58 4.07
CA PHE A 70 -2.32 -2.17 2.67
C PHE A 70 -0.94 -1.57 2.45
N TYR A 71 -0.23 -2.02 1.43
CA TYR A 71 1.07 -1.48 1.01
C TYR A 71 0.96 -0.94 -0.41
N THR A 72 1.32 0.32 -0.63
CA THR A 72 1.21 0.98 -1.94
C THR A 72 2.56 1.47 -2.42
N SER A 73 2.83 1.40 -3.72
CA SER A 73 4.10 1.84 -4.31
C SER A 73 4.22 3.36 -4.48
N VAL A 74 3.15 4.11 -4.19
CA VAL A 74 3.17 5.58 -4.19
C VAL A 74 3.93 6.11 -2.99
N ASP A 75 4.61 7.25 -3.17
CA ASP A 75 5.41 7.86 -2.12
C ASP A 75 4.55 8.21 -0.90
N CYS A 76 5.08 8.03 0.31
CA CYS A 76 4.28 8.15 1.54
C CYS A 76 3.85 9.60 1.80
N ALA A 77 4.51 10.55 1.11
CA ALA A 77 4.18 11.97 1.05
C ALA A 77 3.21 12.33 -0.10
N GLY A 78 2.93 11.40 -1.02
CA GLY A 78 2.19 11.62 -2.27
C GLY A 78 0.70 11.93 -2.13
N LEU A 79 0.12 11.81 -0.93
CA LEU A 79 -1.21 12.33 -0.64
C LEU A 79 -1.26 13.87 -0.56
N ALA A 80 -0.11 14.56 -0.44
CA ALA A 80 -0.09 16.01 -0.37
C ALA A 80 -0.16 16.68 -1.76
N VAL A 81 0.31 16.04 -2.83
CA VAL A 81 0.56 16.74 -4.11
C VAL A 81 -0.72 17.01 -4.91
N TYR A 82 -1.74 16.14 -4.81
CA TYR A 82 -3.04 16.40 -5.48
C TYR A 82 -3.87 17.49 -4.79
N THR A 83 -3.57 17.85 -3.54
CA THR A 83 -4.15 19.01 -2.85
C THR A 83 -3.29 20.28 -2.96
N LEU A 84 -2.05 20.20 -3.45
CA LEU A 84 -1.08 21.31 -3.42
C LEU A 84 -0.96 22.14 -4.70
N PHE A 85 -1.90 22.03 -5.65
CA PHE A 85 -2.20 23.17 -6.54
C PHE A 85 -2.92 24.32 -5.81
N SER A 86 -3.04 24.27 -4.48
CA SER A 86 -3.45 25.40 -3.65
C SER A 86 -2.49 25.57 -2.47
N ASN A 87 -1.44 26.37 -2.71
CA ASN A 87 -0.63 27.08 -1.72
C ASN A 87 0.37 26.26 -0.87
N MET A 88 1.64 26.36 -1.27
CA MET A 88 2.83 26.38 -0.42
C MET A 88 2.56 26.91 0.99
N HIS A 89 2.88 26.14 2.03
CA HIS A 89 3.64 26.62 3.20
C HIS A 89 4.06 25.40 4.06
N HIS A 90 5.37 25.28 4.24
CA HIS A 90 6.12 24.43 5.17
C HIS A 90 5.33 23.68 6.26
N TYR A 91 5.33 22.35 6.21
CA TYR A 91 5.23 21.51 7.40
C TYR A 91 6.19 20.32 7.29
N VAL A 92 7.32 20.45 8.00
CA VAL A 92 8.20 19.33 8.34
C VAL A 92 7.64 18.71 9.62
N TYR A 93 7.19 17.45 9.62
CA TYR A 93 7.12 16.64 10.84
C TYR A 93 7.43 15.15 10.57
N PRO A 94 7.99 14.42 11.56
CA PRO A 94 8.81 13.25 11.38
C PRO A 94 8.06 11.94 11.68
N SER A 95 8.27 10.94 10.84
CA SER A 95 8.42 9.53 11.27
C SER A 95 8.66 8.67 10.03
N LEU A 96 9.90 8.73 9.55
CA LEU A 96 10.50 7.70 8.71
C LEU A 96 10.67 6.45 9.58
N ILE A 97 9.80 5.45 9.41
CA ILE A 97 10.20 4.08 9.68
C ILE A 97 10.53 3.48 8.31
N ALA A 98 11.77 3.75 7.89
CA ALA A 98 12.45 2.95 6.89
C ALA A 98 13.11 1.80 7.66
N GLU A 99 12.46 0.64 7.72
CA GLU A 99 13.14 -0.57 8.14
C GLU A 99 14.11 -0.96 7.01
N GLY A 100 15.38 -1.16 7.38
CA GLY A 100 16.53 -1.38 6.50
C GLY A 100 16.68 -2.78 5.93
#